data_AF-A0A7C2Z1W4-F1
#
_entry.id   AF-A0A7C2Z1W4-F1
#
_cell.length_a   1.000
_cell.length_b   1.000
_cell.length_c   1.000
_cell.angle_alpha   90.00
_cell.angle_beta   90.00
_cell.angle_gamma   90.00
#
_symmetry.space_group_name_H-M   'P 1'
#
loop_
_entity.id
_entity.type
_entity.pdbx_description
1 polymer ?
#
loop_
_entity_poly.entity_id
_entity_poly.type
_entity_poly.pdbx_seq_one_letter_code
_entity_poly.pdbx_strand_id
1 'polypeptide(L)'
;GSARSARRRPTSSSSAPGRRRSTRGSSSCGASSPQPPCPTSWSGRRGRSFIGGTPTKSGSCSCGGRVAFVHLHVHSEYSLLDAMGRVRELVARAAELGMPALALTDHGNVSGAVKFYRAAREKGIKPLLGAELYVAPGSRHSRHPSRSRSPYHLVLLAMDRTGWQNLLLLTSRAHTEGFYYKPRVDLELLADHAQGLIALSACESGEVQRLLLQGRPDEAATAAGRLGEVFPGRFYIELQDHGLERHRALVRDQLALAARLDLPVVATADVHYLYAEDQEPHRVLINIQAGKKLSDPDARSFDGDGYHFLTEEEMAARFREVPQALAATRAVAERCELELDLGRRLLPRYPGVLPPNEELAQQAWAGARRRFGDPLPPEVEERLAYELDVITRMDLAPYFLIVADFVGYARRNRIPVGPGRGSAAGSLVAYVLGITQVDPLRFGLLFERFLNPDRVTLPDFDVDFCIRGRDDVIRYVADRYGRDHLAQIATFDRMAARSVVRDVARVLGLPYERADRIAKLVPFGMTLPRALEQVPALKEMAEGEE
;
A
#
# COMPACT_ATOMS: atom_id res chain seq x y z
N GLY A 1 23.30 20.66 56.96
CA GLY A 1 24.66 20.42 56.45
C GLY A 1 24.60 20.47 54.94
N SER A 2 25.30 21.39 54.26
CA SER A 2 26.71 21.26 53.84
C SER A 2 26.90 20.01 52.96
N ALA A 3 27.39 20.03 51.72
CA ALA A 3 28.12 21.06 51.00
C ALA A 3 28.21 20.70 49.49
N ARG A 4 28.41 21.74 48.65
CA ARG A 4 29.35 21.87 47.50
C ARG A 4 29.42 20.71 46.48
N SER A 5 29.36 20.96 45.17
CA SER A 5 30.34 21.81 44.48
C SER A 5 29.90 22.23 43.07
N ALA A 6 30.30 23.44 42.70
CA ALA A 6 30.22 24.02 41.37
C ALA A 6 31.60 23.95 40.68
N ARG A 7 31.60 23.99 39.34
CA ARG A 7 32.61 24.53 38.38
C ARG A 7 32.38 23.81 37.03
N ARG A 8 32.56 24.37 35.83
CA ARG A 8 32.89 25.70 35.27
C ARG A 8 32.74 25.54 33.74
N ARG A 9 32.32 26.60 33.03
CA ARG A 9 32.53 26.75 31.56
C ARG A 9 34.00 27.10 31.25
N PRO A 10 34.44 26.90 29.99
CA PRO A 10 34.66 28.04 29.06
C PRO A 10 34.17 27.70 27.61
N THR A 11 33.42 28.55 26.89
CA THR A 11 33.80 29.66 25.97
C THR A 11 34.94 29.41 24.97
N SER A 12 34.61 29.43 23.67
CA SER A 12 35.21 30.23 22.55
C SER A 12 35.11 29.43 21.22
N SER A 13 34.42 29.97 20.20
CA SER A 13 34.95 30.74 19.03
C SER A 13 34.93 29.85 17.76
N SER A 14 33.95 30.03 16.86
CA SER A 14 34.00 30.90 15.67
C SER A 14 35.03 30.48 14.61
N SER A 15 34.54 30.04 13.44
CA SER A 15 35.01 30.51 12.11
C SER A 15 34.42 29.67 10.97
N ALA A 16 33.43 30.24 10.26
CA ALA A 16 33.40 30.17 8.80
C ALA A 16 34.46 31.17 8.27
N PRO A 17 35.07 30.95 7.09
CA PRO A 17 34.51 31.58 5.88
C PRO A 17 34.82 30.84 4.56
N GLY A 18 34.14 31.22 3.48
CA GLY A 18 34.53 30.77 2.14
C GLY A 18 33.62 31.12 0.98
N ARG A 19 33.24 32.41 0.83
CA ARG A 19 32.72 32.92 -0.46
C ARG A 19 33.86 32.99 -1.48
N ARG A 20 33.67 32.46 -2.68
CA ARG A 20 34.40 32.89 -3.89
C ARG A 20 33.39 33.34 -4.95
N ARG A 21 33.56 34.59 -5.38
CA ARG A 21 32.99 35.22 -6.58
C ARG A 21 34.14 35.39 -7.58
N SER A 22 33.88 35.08 -8.84
CA SER A 22 34.52 35.69 -10.03
C SER A 22 33.61 35.38 -11.23
N THR A 23 32.76 36.30 -11.72
CA THR A 23 33.00 37.36 -12.72
C THR A 23 33.48 36.90 -14.12
N ARG A 24 32.59 37.19 -15.08
CA ARG A 24 32.78 37.66 -16.48
C ARG A 24 33.16 36.66 -17.57
N GLY A 25 32.35 36.70 -18.63
CA GLY A 25 32.64 36.16 -19.96
C GLY A 25 31.41 36.23 -20.86
N SER A 26 31.20 37.39 -21.48
CA SER A 26 30.22 37.64 -22.54
C SER A 26 30.66 37.03 -23.87
N SER A 27 29.76 36.39 -24.62
CA SER A 27 29.77 36.41 -26.08
C SER A 27 28.42 36.00 -26.66
N SER A 28 27.94 36.86 -27.56
CA SER A 28 26.76 36.81 -28.39
C SER A 28 26.83 35.79 -29.54
N CYS A 29 25.72 35.74 -30.30
CA CYS A 29 25.49 35.05 -31.58
C CYS A 29 25.00 33.60 -31.39
N GLY A 30 23.90 33.12 -31.95
CA GLY A 30 23.10 33.58 -33.08
C GLY A 30 22.70 32.33 -33.88
N ALA A 31 21.42 32.27 -34.24
CA ALA A 31 20.85 31.46 -35.32
C ALA A 31 20.58 29.95 -35.13
N SER A 32 19.27 29.65 -35.27
CA SER A 32 18.66 28.62 -36.12
C SER A 32 18.80 27.12 -35.79
N SER A 33 17.64 26.57 -35.44
CA SER A 33 17.19 25.17 -35.60
C SER A 33 17.51 24.59 -36.99
N PRO A 34 17.59 23.25 -37.12
CA PRO A 34 16.43 22.54 -37.65
C PRO A 34 16.17 21.16 -37.03
N GLN A 35 14.88 20.79 -37.01
CA GLN A 35 14.36 19.46 -36.68
C GLN A 35 14.72 18.42 -37.75
N PRO A 36 14.87 17.12 -37.41
CA PRO A 36 14.84 16.04 -38.39
C PRO A 36 13.40 15.52 -38.63
N PRO A 37 13.11 14.98 -39.83
CA PRO A 37 11.74 14.77 -40.32
C PRO A 37 11.16 13.38 -39.98
N CYS A 38 9.83 13.33 -39.89
CA CYS A 38 9.01 12.11 -39.98
C CYS A 38 9.22 11.40 -41.33
N PRO A 39 9.30 10.05 -41.37
CA PRO A 39 9.09 9.30 -42.59
C PRO A 39 7.64 8.76 -42.66
N THR A 40 6.97 9.15 -43.73
CA THR A 40 5.73 8.57 -44.25
C THR A 40 5.98 7.23 -44.95
N SER A 41 5.01 6.33 -44.78
CA SER A 41 4.52 5.31 -45.71
C SER A 41 5.51 4.35 -46.38
N TRP A 42 5.41 3.06 -46.01
CA TRP A 42 5.71 1.94 -46.89
C TRP A 42 4.46 1.09 -47.13
N SER A 43 4.20 0.84 -48.41
CA SER A 43 3.07 0.12 -48.98
C SER A 43 3.41 -1.32 -49.35
N GLY A 44 2.43 -2.22 -49.21
CA GLY A 44 2.32 -3.51 -49.92
C GLY A 44 2.43 -4.73 -49.00
N ARG A 45 1.63 -5.80 -49.10
CA ARG A 45 0.63 -6.22 -50.10
C ARG A 45 -0.11 -7.46 -49.52
N ARG A 46 -1.41 -7.59 -49.86
CA ARG A 46 -2.25 -8.82 -50.00
C ARG A 46 -2.47 -9.70 -48.75
N GLY A 47 -3.68 -10.16 -48.41
CA GLY A 47 -5.00 -10.03 -49.01
C GLY A 47 -5.96 -11.05 -48.37
N ARG A 48 -7.25 -10.73 -48.35
CA ARG A 48 -8.39 -11.62 -48.69
C ARG A 48 -9.70 -10.86 -48.48
N SER A 49 -10.49 -10.88 -49.53
CA SER A 49 -11.79 -10.26 -49.75
C SER A 49 -12.93 -11.06 -49.11
N PHE A 50 -13.94 -10.37 -48.56
CA PHE A 50 -15.35 -10.78 -48.64
C PHE A 50 -16.26 -9.53 -48.62
N ILE A 51 -16.93 -9.31 -49.76
CA ILE A 51 -18.30 -8.79 -50.02
C ILE A 51 -18.95 -8.02 -48.84
N GLY A 52 -19.34 -6.75 -48.91
CA GLY A 52 -20.05 -6.03 -49.99
C GLY A 52 -21.48 -5.72 -49.53
N GLY A 53 -21.66 -4.65 -48.74
CA GLY A 53 -22.97 -4.16 -48.29
C GLY A 53 -22.92 -2.65 -48.03
N THR A 54 -23.79 -1.91 -48.73
CA THR A 54 -23.91 -0.44 -48.73
C THR A 54 -24.33 0.15 -47.38
N PRO A 55 -23.86 1.35 -46.97
CA PRO A 55 -24.25 1.96 -45.71
C PRO A 55 -25.52 2.82 -45.88
N THR A 56 -26.61 2.41 -45.25
CA THR A 56 -27.77 3.28 -45.01
C THR A 56 -27.56 4.11 -43.75
N LYS A 57 -27.83 5.42 -43.88
CA LYS A 57 -27.79 6.44 -42.84
C LYS A 57 -28.73 6.15 -41.66
N SER A 58 -28.41 6.83 -40.56
CA SER A 58 -29.21 7.18 -39.38
C SER A 58 -29.48 6.06 -38.36
N GLY A 59 -28.47 5.81 -37.54
CA GLY A 59 -28.65 5.58 -36.11
C GLY A 59 -27.76 6.57 -35.38
N SER A 60 -28.35 7.57 -34.74
CA SER A 60 -27.62 8.46 -33.83
C SER A 60 -27.02 7.59 -32.72
N CYS A 61 -25.73 7.28 -32.80
CA CYS A 61 -24.97 6.85 -31.64
C CYS A 61 -25.05 7.98 -30.62
N SER A 62 -25.89 7.81 -29.61
CA SER A 62 -25.76 8.55 -28.37
C SER A 62 -24.35 8.27 -27.87
N CYS A 63 -23.49 9.29 -27.96
CA CYS A 63 -22.26 9.32 -27.18
C CYS A 63 -22.69 9.22 -25.71
N GLY A 64 -22.57 8.02 -25.14
CA GLY A 64 -22.78 7.77 -23.72
C GLY A 64 -21.96 8.79 -22.94
N GLY A 65 -22.63 9.51 -22.04
CA GLY A 65 -22.03 10.56 -21.22
C GLY A 65 -20.77 10.03 -20.55
N ARG A 66 -19.66 10.74 -20.72
CA ARG A 66 -18.46 10.47 -19.93
C ARG A 66 -18.80 10.83 -18.48
N VAL A 67 -18.72 9.85 -17.59
CA VAL A 67 -18.87 10.05 -16.14
C VAL A 67 -17.98 11.22 -15.69
N ALA A 68 -18.58 12.22 -15.05
CA ALA A 68 -17.91 13.44 -14.61
C ALA A 68 -17.27 13.32 -13.23
N PHE A 69 -17.61 12.26 -12.48
CA PHE A 69 -17.25 12.07 -11.08
C PHE A 69 -16.27 10.90 -10.86
N VAL A 70 -15.34 11.09 -9.92
CA VAL A 70 -14.38 10.07 -9.46
C VAL A 70 -14.34 10.07 -7.93
N HIS A 71 -14.45 8.89 -7.31
CA HIS A 71 -14.25 8.77 -5.87
C HIS A 71 -12.76 8.95 -5.51
N LEU A 72 -12.48 9.98 -4.70
CA LEU A 72 -11.13 10.33 -4.24
C LEU A 72 -10.84 9.97 -2.77
N HIS A 73 -11.87 9.62 -2.00
CA HIS A 73 -11.78 9.27 -0.58
C HIS A 73 -12.55 7.97 -0.35
N VAL A 74 -11.83 6.85 -0.33
CA VAL A 74 -12.39 5.50 -0.26
C VAL A 74 -11.54 4.62 0.64
N HIS A 75 -12.19 3.99 1.60
CA HIS A 75 -11.60 3.04 2.52
C HIS A 75 -11.94 1.62 2.08
N SER A 76 -10.97 0.71 2.20
CA SER A 76 -11.18 -0.70 1.95
C SER A 76 -10.98 -1.53 3.21
N GLU A 77 -11.01 -2.86 3.06
CA GLU A 77 -10.72 -3.81 4.14
C GLU A 77 -9.34 -3.61 4.83
N TYR A 78 -8.47 -2.75 4.29
CA TYR A 78 -7.18 -2.38 4.89
C TYR A 78 -7.26 -1.16 5.83
N SER A 79 -8.41 -0.46 5.87
CA SER A 79 -8.81 0.38 7.00
C SER A 79 -9.39 -0.51 8.09
N LEU A 80 -8.47 -1.15 8.84
CA LEU A 80 -8.76 -2.31 9.68
C LEU A 80 -9.90 -2.06 10.69
N LEU A 81 -10.95 -2.88 10.57
CA LEU A 81 -12.15 -2.86 11.41
C LEU A 81 -12.87 -1.50 11.42
N ASP A 82 -12.78 -0.80 10.30
CA ASP A 82 -13.41 0.49 10.11
C ASP A 82 -14.18 0.55 8.78
N ALA A 83 -13.62 0.00 7.69
CA ALA A 83 -14.32 -0.16 6.42
C ALA A 83 -14.49 -1.64 6.01
N MET A 84 -15.53 -1.91 5.24
CA MET A 84 -15.93 -3.25 4.78
C MET A 84 -15.57 -3.53 3.33
N GLY A 85 -15.46 -2.50 2.50
CA GLY A 85 -15.34 -2.64 1.05
C GLY A 85 -14.09 -3.42 0.66
N ARG A 86 -14.24 -4.55 -0.03
CA ARG A 86 -13.06 -5.29 -0.50
C ARG A 86 -12.48 -4.63 -1.74
N VAL A 87 -11.16 -4.49 -1.82
CA VAL A 87 -10.45 -3.88 -2.96
C VAL A 87 -10.99 -4.30 -4.33
N ARG A 88 -11.19 -5.61 -4.55
CA ARG A 88 -11.67 -6.11 -5.85
C ARG A 88 -13.13 -5.76 -6.13
N GLU A 89 -13.95 -5.72 -5.09
CA GLU A 89 -15.38 -5.39 -5.18
C GLU A 89 -15.56 -3.89 -5.41
N LEU A 90 -14.78 -3.04 -4.71
CA LEU A 90 -14.72 -1.59 -4.96
C LEU A 90 -14.34 -1.25 -6.41
N VAL A 91 -13.29 -1.91 -6.93
CA VAL A 91 -12.87 -1.72 -8.33
C VAL A 91 -13.92 -2.23 -9.32
N ALA A 92 -14.56 -3.37 -9.03
CA ALA A 92 -15.64 -3.89 -9.87
C ALA A 92 -16.82 -2.91 -9.92
N ARG A 93 -17.22 -2.37 -8.76
CA ARG A 93 -18.29 -1.38 -8.65
C ARG A 93 -17.97 -0.10 -9.43
N ALA A 94 -16.73 0.40 -9.35
CA ALA A 94 -16.30 1.55 -10.15
C ALA A 94 -16.41 1.28 -11.66
N ALA A 95 -16.03 0.08 -12.11
CA ALA A 95 -16.15 -0.31 -13.51
C ALA A 95 -17.60 -0.48 -13.97
N GLU A 96 -18.46 -1.06 -13.13
CA GLU A 96 -19.92 -1.16 -13.39
C GLU A 96 -20.57 0.21 -13.56
N LEU A 97 -20.14 1.19 -12.75
CA LEU A 97 -20.62 2.57 -12.82
C LEU A 97 -19.92 3.41 -13.89
N GLY A 98 -19.01 2.84 -14.69
CA GLY A 98 -18.32 3.53 -15.78
C GLY A 98 -17.33 4.61 -15.33
N MET A 99 -16.86 4.58 -14.08
CA MET A 99 -15.91 5.55 -13.56
C MET A 99 -14.53 5.37 -14.23
N PRO A 100 -13.85 6.44 -14.67
CA PRO A 100 -12.56 6.33 -15.35
C PRO A 100 -11.38 6.06 -14.39
N ALA A 101 -11.54 6.41 -13.11
CA ALA A 101 -10.52 6.32 -12.08
C ALA A 101 -11.16 6.03 -10.73
N LEU A 102 -10.34 5.59 -9.77
CA LEU A 102 -10.74 5.36 -8.39
C LEU A 102 -9.53 5.60 -7.48
N ALA A 103 -9.73 6.27 -6.35
CA ALA A 103 -8.72 6.35 -5.29
C ALA A 103 -8.90 5.27 -4.24
N LEU A 104 -7.79 4.89 -3.61
CA LEU A 104 -7.78 4.12 -2.36
C LEU A 104 -7.00 4.93 -1.32
N THR A 105 -7.65 5.27 -0.21
CA THR A 105 -7.14 6.20 0.81
C THR A 105 -7.33 5.63 2.22
N ASP A 106 -6.83 4.42 2.45
CA ASP A 106 -6.98 3.75 3.74
C ASP A 106 -6.38 4.53 4.93
N HIS A 107 -6.94 4.29 6.12
CA HIS A 107 -6.54 4.97 7.36
C HIS A 107 -5.09 4.70 7.74
N GLY A 108 -4.25 5.73 7.64
CA GLY A 108 -2.88 5.76 8.12
C GLY A 108 -1.93 4.77 7.44
N ASN A 109 -2.35 4.09 6.38
CA ASN A 109 -1.56 3.01 5.75
C ASN A 109 -1.84 2.88 4.25
N VAL A 110 -0.98 2.14 3.55
CA VAL A 110 -1.09 1.85 2.11
C VAL A 110 -1.05 0.34 1.83
N SER A 111 -1.48 -0.48 2.78
CA SER A 111 -1.33 -1.95 2.73
C SER A 111 -2.06 -2.57 1.54
N GLY A 112 -3.20 -1.99 1.14
CA GLY A 112 -3.99 -2.41 -0.01
C GLY A 112 -3.46 -1.97 -1.37
N ALA A 113 -2.48 -1.06 -1.42
CA ALA A 113 -2.13 -0.31 -2.64
C ALA A 113 -1.73 -1.19 -3.83
N VAL A 114 -0.86 -2.19 -3.62
CA VAL A 114 -0.41 -3.08 -4.74
C VAL A 114 -1.55 -3.97 -5.24
N LYS A 115 -2.38 -4.49 -4.33
CA LYS A 115 -3.56 -5.31 -4.68
C LYS A 115 -4.56 -4.48 -5.47
N PHE A 116 -4.79 -3.24 -5.04
CA PHE A 116 -5.67 -2.29 -5.69
C PHE A 116 -5.15 -1.87 -7.06
N TYR A 117 -3.87 -1.49 -7.16
CA TYR A 117 -3.25 -1.11 -8.43
C TYR A 117 -3.41 -2.21 -9.50
N ARG A 118 -3.15 -3.47 -9.13
CA ARG A 118 -3.34 -4.61 -10.04
C ARG A 118 -4.79 -4.81 -10.45
N ALA A 119 -5.71 -4.80 -9.49
CA ALA A 119 -7.14 -4.98 -9.75
C ALA A 119 -7.72 -3.88 -10.63
N ALA A 120 -7.37 -2.61 -10.36
CA ALA A 120 -7.80 -1.46 -11.14
C ALA A 120 -7.33 -1.55 -12.59
N ARG A 121 -6.03 -1.86 -12.79
CA ARG A 121 -5.45 -2.02 -14.14
C ARG A 121 -6.11 -3.16 -14.92
N GLU A 122 -6.41 -4.27 -14.27
CA GLU A 122 -7.13 -5.41 -14.89
C GLU A 122 -8.53 -5.02 -15.38
N LYS A 123 -9.20 -4.10 -14.68
CA LYS A 123 -10.54 -3.60 -15.02
C LYS A 123 -10.54 -2.33 -15.88
N GLY A 124 -9.38 -1.85 -16.30
CA GLY A 124 -9.27 -0.61 -17.08
C GLY A 124 -9.55 0.67 -16.30
N ILE A 125 -9.57 0.60 -14.97
CA ILE A 125 -9.73 1.74 -14.06
C ILE A 125 -8.37 2.34 -13.76
N LYS A 126 -8.23 3.67 -13.84
CA LYS A 126 -7.00 4.36 -13.43
C LYS A 126 -6.88 4.35 -11.89
N PRO A 127 -5.87 3.67 -11.31
CA PRO A 127 -5.68 3.66 -9.85
C PRO A 127 -5.07 4.99 -9.38
N LEU A 128 -5.67 5.58 -8.35
CA LEU A 128 -5.10 6.73 -7.62
C LEU A 128 -4.68 6.23 -6.23
N LEU A 129 -3.37 6.20 -5.97
CA LEU A 129 -2.85 5.68 -4.70
C LEU A 129 -2.79 6.82 -3.67
N GLY A 130 -3.39 6.60 -2.51
CA GLY A 130 -3.39 7.56 -1.42
C GLY A 130 -3.47 6.92 -0.05
N ALA A 131 -3.61 7.76 0.96
CA ALA A 131 -3.89 7.38 2.34
C ALA A 131 -4.56 8.55 3.06
N GLU A 132 -5.45 8.25 4.00
CA GLU A 132 -5.93 9.25 4.95
C GLU A 132 -5.04 9.21 6.19
N LEU A 133 -4.18 10.21 6.34
CA LEU A 133 -3.19 10.27 7.43
C LEU A 133 -3.76 10.92 8.68
N TYR A 134 -3.31 10.43 9.83
CA TYR A 134 -3.53 11.09 11.12
C TYR A 134 -2.49 12.19 11.32
N VAL A 135 -2.91 13.44 11.45
CA VAL A 135 -2.03 14.59 11.70
C VAL A 135 -2.07 14.97 13.17
N ALA A 136 -0.92 14.94 13.82
CA ALA A 136 -0.76 15.40 15.19
C ALA A 136 -1.02 16.92 15.25
N PRO A 137 -1.79 17.41 16.24
CA PRO A 137 -2.02 18.84 16.45
C PRO A 137 -0.77 19.64 16.86
N GLY A 138 0.36 18.96 17.04
CA GLY A 138 1.65 19.48 17.42
C GLY A 138 2.70 18.48 16.92
N SER A 139 3.75 18.21 17.71
CA SER A 139 4.76 17.22 17.32
C SER A 139 4.22 15.79 17.33
N ARG A 140 4.62 14.98 16.34
CA ARG A 140 4.35 13.53 16.28
C ARG A 140 4.93 12.75 17.46
N HIS A 141 5.99 13.28 18.09
CA HIS A 141 6.65 12.70 19.26
C HIS A 141 5.91 12.96 20.58
N SER A 142 4.89 13.84 20.57
CA SER A 142 4.14 14.16 21.78
C SER A 142 3.25 13.00 22.22
N ARG A 143 3.39 12.63 23.50
CA ARG A 143 2.59 11.60 24.20
C ARG A 143 1.74 12.19 25.33
N HIS A 144 1.62 13.51 25.41
CA HIS A 144 0.92 14.14 26.53
C HIS A 144 -0.58 13.81 26.51
N PRO A 145 -1.14 13.30 27.61
CA PRO A 145 -2.55 12.91 27.72
C PRO A 145 -3.51 14.09 27.88
N SER A 146 -3.18 15.29 27.38
CA SER A 146 -4.09 16.43 27.48
C SER A 146 -5.37 16.09 26.70
N ARG A 147 -6.52 16.13 27.39
CA ARG A 147 -7.86 15.73 26.95
C ARG A 147 -8.37 16.34 25.62
N SER A 148 -7.60 17.22 24.97
CA SER A 148 -8.15 18.17 24.01
C SER A 148 -7.91 17.88 22.54
N ARG A 149 -7.03 16.97 22.10
CA ARG A 149 -6.79 16.88 20.65
C ARG A 149 -6.51 15.46 20.14
N SER A 150 -7.58 14.77 19.73
CA SER A 150 -7.46 13.65 18.79
C SER A 150 -6.66 14.12 17.57
N PRO A 151 -5.90 13.23 16.91
CA PRO A 151 -5.28 13.58 15.65
C PRO A 151 -6.36 14.02 14.65
N TYR A 152 -5.96 14.92 13.76
CA TYR A 152 -6.77 15.32 12.62
C TYR A 152 -6.63 14.32 11.48
N HIS A 153 -7.56 14.33 10.55
CA HIS A 153 -7.43 13.59 9.30
C HIS A 153 -6.94 14.50 8.17
N LEU A 154 -6.20 13.93 7.22
CA LEU A 154 -5.75 14.58 6.00
C LEU A 154 -5.60 13.54 4.90
N VAL A 155 -6.35 13.68 3.80
CA VAL A 155 -6.25 12.75 2.67
C VAL A 155 -5.10 13.19 1.78
N LEU A 156 -4.20 12.26 1.45
CA LEU A 156 -3.11 12.49 0.51
C LEU A 156 -3.22 11.54 -0.68
N LEU A 157 -3.06 12.08 -1.89
CA LEU A 157 -3.00 11.34 -3.15
C LEU A 157 -1.63 11.52 -3.81
N ALA A 158 -1.02 10.41 -4.23
CA ALA A 158 0.24 10.43 -4.96
C ALA A 158 0.00 10.82 -6.43
N MET A 159 0.53 11.97 -6.83
CA MET A 159 0.47 12.44 -8.21
C MET A 159 1.43 11.68 -9.12
N ASP A 160 2.60 11.33 -8.60
CA ASP A 160 3.70 10.78 -9.38
C ASP A 160 4.57 9.87 -8.51
N ARG A 161 5.69 9.38 -9.06
CA ARG A 161 6.64 8.52 -8.35
C ARG A 161 7.25 9.18 -7.12
N THR A 162 7.48 10.49 -7.14
CA THR A 162 8.00 11.26 -6.00
C THR A 162 6.96 11.32 -4.90
N GLY A 163 5.70 11.62 -5.27
CA GLY A 163 4.56 11.56 -4.37
C GLY A 163 4.40 10.20 -3.72
N TRP A 164 4.50 9.12 -4.50
CA TRP A 164 4.41 7.77 -3.99
C TRP A 164 5.53 7.45 -2.98
N GLN A 165 6.78 7.83 -3.27
CA GLN A 165 7.89 7.68 -2.33
C GLN A 165 7.68 8.46 -1.04
N ASN A 166 7.21 9.70 -1.15
CA ASN A 166 6.88 10.53 0.01
C ASN A 166 5.74 9.94 0.84
N LEU A 167 4.70 9.41 0.20
CA LEU A 167 3.59 8.74 0.91
C LEU A 167 4.07 7.49 1.67
N LEU A 168 4.94 6.68 1.07
CA LEU A 168 5.56 5.52 1.73
C LEU A 168 6.41 5.93 2.93
N LEU A 169 7.17 7.02 2.81
CA LEU A 169 7.98 7.56 3.89
C LEU A 169 7.11 8.10 5.03
N LEU A 170 6.10 8.92 4.71
CA LEU A 170 5.16 9.49 5.68
C LEU A 170 4.46 8.40 6.48
N THR A 171 3.88 7.41 5.80
CA THR A 171 3.19 6.28 6.47
C THR A 171 4.14 5.45 7.32
N SER A 172 5.38 5.25 6.86
CA SER A 172 6.40 4.52 7.60
C SER A 172 6.83 5.27 8.87
N ARG A 173 7.12 6.58 8.76
CA ARG A 173 7.50 7.45 9.89
C ARG A 173 6.34 7.64 10.88
N ALA A 174 5.10 7.66 10.40
CA ALA A 174 3.92 7.68 11.25
C ALA A 174 3.85 6.44 12.17
N HIS A 175 4.24 5.27 11.65
CA HIS A 175 4.28 4.01 12.43
C HIS A 175 5.53 3.87 13.31
N THR A 176 6.70 4.30 12.83
CA THR A 176 7.97 4.10 13.56
C THR A 176 8.28 5.20 14.57
N GLU A 177 7.85 6.43 14.32
CA GLU A 177 8.13 7.60 15.17
C GLU A 177 6.87 8.14 15.86
N GLY A 178 5.78 8.31 15.11
CA GLY A 178 4.60 9.07 15.55
C GLY A 178 3.47 8.25 16.19
N PHE A 179 3.67 6.94 16.38
CA PHE A 179 2.61 6.04 16.82
C PHE A 179 2.22 6.30 18.27
N TYR A 180 0.96 6.73 18.47
CA TYR A 180 0.33 6.88 19.77
C TYR A 180 -1.17 6.66 19.60
N TYR A 181 -1.63 5.43 19.88
CA TYR A 181 -2.94 4.87 19.51
C TYR A 181 -3.21 4.76 18.00
N LYS A 182 -2.79 5.75 17.22
CA LYS A 182 -2.82 5.80 15.76
C LYS A 182 -1.44 6.22 15.23
N PRO A 183 -1.07 5.84 13.99
CA PRO A 183 0.18 6.28 13.35
C PRO A 183 0.04 7.74 12.89
N ARG A 184 0.73 8.68 13.54
CA ARG A 184 0.56 10.11 13.29
C ARG A 184 1.77 10.75 12.61
N VAL A 185 1.52 11.67 11.69
CA VAL A 185 2.52 12.61 11.15
C VAL A 185 2.38 13.97 11.83
N ASP A 186 3.34 14.86 11.66
CA ASP A 186 3.20 16.28 12.01
C ASP A 186 3.42 17.17 10.79
N LEU A 187 3.13 18.45 10.96
CA LEU A 187 3.22 19.42 9.87
C LEU A 187 4.65 19.61 9.34
N GLU A 188 5.66 19.50 10.21
CA GLU A 188 7.07 19.54 9.83
C GLU A 188 7.39 18.42 8.83
N LEU A 189 7.07 17.18 9.19
CA LEU A 189 7.30 16.04 8.31
C LEU A 189 6.47 16.12 7.01
N LEU A 190 5.24 16.64 7.09
CA LEU A 190 4.42 16.88 5.90
C LEU A 190 5.08 17.92 4.97
N ALA A 191 5.58 19.02 5.51
CA ALA A 191 6.26 20.06 4.74
C ALA A 191 7.52 19.54 4.03
N ASP A 192 8.32 18.73 4.73
CA ASP A 192 9.53 18.12 4.17
C ASP A 192 9.25 17.13 3.02
N HIS A 193 8.05 16.54 3.00
CA HIS A 193 7.66 15.47 2.07
C HIS A 193 6.38 15.75 1.28
N ALA A 194 6.03 17.03 1.06
CA ALA A 194 4.82 17.43 0.34
C ALA A 194 4.92 17.32 -1.20
N GLN A 195 6.13 17.14 -1.74
CA GLN A 195 6.34 17.10 -3.19
C GLN A 195 5.61 15.91 -3.83
N GLY A 196 4.92 16.15 -4.95
CA GLY A 196 4.20 15.11 -5.69
C GLY A 196 2.91 14.63 -5.01
N LEU A 197 2.46 15.30 -3.95
CA LEU A 197 1.23 14.96 -3.22
C LEU A 197 0.15 16.02 -3.40
N ILE A 198 -1.08 15.55 -3.65
CA ILE A 198 -2.31 16.35 -3.52
C ILE A 198 -2.91 16.08 -2.15
N ALA A 199 -3.37 17.13 -1.48
CA ALA A 199 -3.98 17.04 -0.15
C ALA A 199 -5.44 17.50 -0.19
N LEU A 200 -6.32 16.74 0.44
CA LEU A 200 -7.72 17.12 0.68
C LEU A 200 -7.91 17.31 2.18
N SER A 201 -8.76 18.26 2.58
CA SER A 201 -8.97 18.59 3.99
C SER A 201 -9.64 17.46 4.81
N ALA A 202 -10.02 16.32 4.22
CA ALA A 202 -10.60 15.13 4.86
C ALA A 202 -12.07 15.30 5.32
N CYS A 203 -12.51 14.41 6.21
CA CYS A 203 -13.87 14.38 6.77
C CYS A 203 -14.09 15.39 7.92
N GLU A 204 -15.16 15.22 8.71
CA GLU A 204 -15.44 16.06 9.90
C GLU A 204 -14.28 16.07 10.93
N SER A 205 -13.41 15.05 10.87
CA SER A 205 -12.21 14.93 11.73
C SER A 205 -10.98 15.66 11.17
N GLY A 206 -11.08 16.30 10.01
CA GLY A 206 -10.09 17.23 9.47
C GLY A 206 -9.90 18.47 10.34
N GLU A 207 -8.70 19.06 10.32
CA GLU A 207 -8.41 20.24 11.16
C GLU A 207 -9.31 21.43 10.83
N VAL A 208 -9.53 21.67 9.52
CA VAL A 208 -10.33 22.80 9.03
C VAL A 208 -11.80 22.61 9.42
N GLN A 209 -12.36 21.44 9.15
CA GLN A 209 -13.75 21.07 9.38
C GLN A 209 -14.08 21.12 10.86
N ARG A 210 -13.22 20.54 11.71
CA ARG A 210 -13.40 20.56 13.16
C ARG A 210 -13.40 21.97 13.72
N LEU A 211 -12.57 22.88 13.19
CA LEU A 211 -12.55 24.28 13.62
C LEU A 211 -13.81 25.04 13.15
N LEU A 212 -14.31 24.77 11.94
CA LEU A 212 -15.57 25.33 11.45
C LEU A 212 -16.77 24.87 12.30
N LEU A 213 -16.86 23.56 12.57
CA LEU A 213 -17.91 22.98 13.44
C LEU A 213 -17.87 23.53 14.87
N GLN A 214 -16.69 23.99 15.34
CA GLN A 214 -16.52 24.64 16.64
C GLN A 214 -16.85 26.15 16.62
N GLY A 215 -17.28 26.70 15.49
CA GLY A 215 -17.55 28.14 15.34
C GLY A 215 -16.29 29.00 15.36
N ARG A 216 -15.14 28.48 14.90
CA ARG A 216 -13.83 29.15 14.91
C ARG A 216 -13.29 29.40 13.49
N PRO A 217 -13.98 30.22 12.67
CA PRO A 217 -13.66 30.38 11.25
C PRO A 217 -12.29 31.01 10.97
N ASP A 218 -11.80 31.92 11.82
CA ASP A 218 -10.48 32.53 11.62
C ASP A 218 -9.33 31.56 11.89
N GLU A 219 -9.51 30.65 12.85
CA GLU A 219 -8.54 29.57 13.09
C GLU A 219 -8.61 28.53 11.98
N ALA A 220 -9.80 28.21 11.47
CA ALA A 220 -9.96 27.37 10.30
C ALA A 220 -9.25 27.98 9.07
N ALA A 221 -9.34 29.30 8.87
CA ALA A 221 -8.64 30.01 7.81
C ALA A 221 -7.11 29.94 7.96
N THR A 222 -6.63 30.07 9.19
CA THR A 222 -5.20 29.91 9.49
C THR A 222 -4.71 28.49 9.20
N ALA A 223 -5.48 27.47 9.60
CA ALA A 223 -5.15 26.07 9.34
C ALA A 223 -5.17 25.73 7.84
N ALA A 224 -6.20 26.18 7.12
CA ALA A 224 -6.33 25.98 5.67
C ALA A 224 -5.22 26.71 4.90
N GLY A 225 -4.89 27.95 5.27
CA GLY A 225 -3.79 28.70 4.68
C GLY A 225 -2.45 28.00 4.87
N ARG A 226 -2.18 27.50 6.08
CA ARG A 226 -0.97 26.72 6.39
C ARG A 226 -0.86 25.43 5.57
N LEU A 227 -1.97 24.70 5.38
CA LEU A 227 -1.98 23.52 4.51
C LEU A 227 -1.82 23.90 3.03
N GLY A 228 -2.38 25.03 2.61
CA GLY A 228 -2.18 25.60 1.27
C GLY A 228 -0.71 25.97 1.00
N GLU A 229 0.01 26.48 2.00
CA GLU A 229 1.45 26.76 1.91
C GLU A 229 2.28 25.47 1.79
N VAL A 230 1.90 24.41 2.51
CA VAL A 230 2.55 23.09 2.41
C VAL A 230 2.30 22.42 1.05
N PHE A 231 1.08 22.55 0.53
CA PHE A 231 0.65 21.95 -0.74
C PHE A 231 0.23 23.03 -1.76
N PRO A 232 1.16 23.87 -2.25
CA PRO A 232 0.84 24.99 -3.11
C PRO A 232 0.21 24.52 -4.43
N GLY A 233 -1.00 25.01 -4.73
CA GLY A 233 -1.79 24.58 -5.89
C GLY A 233 -2.21 23.11 -5.87
N ARG A 234 -2.09 22.44 -4.72
CA ARG A 234 -2.33 21.01 -4.51
C ARG A 234 -3.18 20.72 -3.26
N PHE A 235 -3.63 21.75 -2.54
CA PHE A 235 -4.57 21.63 -1.43
C PHE A 235 -5.99 21.94 -1.88
N TYR A 236 -6.94 21.08 -1.49
CA TYR A 236 -8.36 21.24 -1.77
C TYR A 236 -9.16 21.19 -0.48
N ILE A 237 -10.17 22.06 -0.38
CA ILE A 237 -11.19 21.95 0.66
C ILE A 237 -12.18 20.86 0.24
N GLU A 238 -12.26 19.81 1.05
CA GLU A 238 -13.08 18.64 0.81
C GLU A 238 -14.50 18.85 1.33
N LEU A 239 -15.49 18.73 0.45
CA LEU A 239 -16.90 18.89 0.74
C LEU A 239 -17.56 17.50 0.80
N GLN A 240 -18.31 17.25 1.87
CA GLN A 240 -19.03 16.00 2.11
C GLN A 240 -20.45 16.34 2.57
N ASP A 241 -21.45 15.66 1.99
CA ASP A 241 -22.85 15.74 2.44
C ASP A 241 -23.41 14.32 2.63
N HIS A 242 -23.73 14.01 3.89
CA HIS A 242 -24.33 12.74 4.32
C HIS A 242 -25.80 12.91 4.75
N GLY A 243 -26.48 13.91 4.18
CA GLY A 243 -27.92 14.12 4.37
C GLY A 243 -28.31 14.87 5.65
N LEU A 244 -27.33 15.34 6.45
CA LEU A 244 -27.56 16.04 7.71
C LEU A 244 -27.50 17.56 7.52
N GLU A 245 -28.36 18.30 8.21
CA GLU A 245 -28.33 19.78 8.17
C GLU A 245 -26.99 20.34 8.64
N ARG A 246 -26.34 19.69 9.62
CA ARG A 246 -25.00 20.08 10.07
C ARG A 246 -23.94 19.99 8.96
N HIS A 247 -24.04 19.00 8.07
CA HIS A 247 -23.13 18.85 6.93
C HIS A 247 -23.40 19.94 5.88
N ARG A 248 -24.67 20.23 5.58
CA ARG A 248 -25.03 21.33 4.67
C ARG A 248 -24.61 22.70 5.20
N ALA A 249 -24.70 22.91 6.51
CA ALA A 249 -24.15 24.11 7.15
C ALA A 249 -22.62 24.16 7.01
N LEU A 250 -21.93 23.05 7.31
CA LEU A 250 -20.48 22.96 7.16
C LEU A 250 -20.02 23.21 5.72
N VAL A 251 -20.71 22.66 4.71
CA VAL A 251 -20.41 22.89 3.29
C VAL A 251 -20.52 24.39 2.95
N ARG A 252 -21.53 25.10 3.43
CA ARG A 252 -21.66 26.55 3.22
C ARG A 252 -20.49 27.31 3.84
N ASP A 253 -20.08 26.96 5.05
CA ASP A 253 -18.95 27.58 5.74
C ASP A 253 -17.62 27.28 5.03
N GLN A 254 -17.45 26.05 4.52
CA GLN A 254 -16.30 25.64 3.73
C GLN A 254 -16.21 26.40 2.39
N LEU A 255 -17.34 26.65 1.72
CA LEU A 255 -17.38 27.45 0.49
C LEU A 255 -16.99 28.90 0.75
N ALA A 256 -17.49 29.50 1.85
CA ALA A 256 -17.11 30.85 2.25
C ALA A 256 -15.61 30.93 2.57
N LEU A 257 -15.06 29.91 3.25
CA LEU A 257 -13.64 29.81 3.57
C LEU A 257 -12.78 29.66 2.30
N ALA A 258 -13.19 28.77 1.39
CA ALA A 258 -12.51 28.53 0.12
C ALA A 258 -12.46 29.80 -0.73
N ALA A 259 -13.57 30.54 -0.83
CA ALA A 259 -13.62 31.82 -1.53
C ALA A 259 -12.73 32.90 -0.87
N ARG A 260 -12.68 32.94 0.47
CA ARG A 260 -11.83 33.89 1.22
C ARG A 260 -10.34 33.66 0.99
N LEU A 261 -9.93 32.41 0.78
CA LEU A 261 -8.52 32.01 0.65
C LEU A 261 -8.09 31.68 -0.79
N ASP A 262 -9.00 31.81 -1.77
CA ASP A 262 -8.80 31.37 -3.16
C ASP A 262 -8.33 29.91 -3.26
N LEU A 263 -8.94 29.04 -2.45
CA LEU A 263 -8.64 27.61 -2.44
C LEU A 263 -9.67 26.84 -3.27
N PRO A 264 -9.26 25.82 -4.04
CA PRO A 264 -10.18 24.98 -4.78
C PRO A 264 -10.97 24.06 -3.83
N VAL A 265 -12.17 23.67 -4.25
CA VAL A 265 -13.02 22.71 -3.53
C VAL A 265 -13.17 21.41 -4.31
N VAL A 266 -13.40 20.30 -3.62
CA VAL A 266 -13.65 18.99 -4.22
C VAL A 266 -14.71 18.22 -3.43
N ALA A 267 -15.58 17.50 -4.13
CA ALA A 267 -16.62 16.69 -3.49
C ALA A 267 -16.18 15.23 -3.34
N THR A 268 -16.42 14.65 -2.17
CA THR A 268 -16.15 13.24 -1.87
C THR A 268 -17.28 12.65 -1.02
N ALA A 269 -17.22 11.35 -0.76
CA ALA A 269 -18.25 10.59 -0.05
C ALA A 269 -17.74 9.78 1.15
N ASP A 270 -16.44 9.86 1.45
CA ASP A 270 -15.80 9.11 2.53
C ASP A 270 -16.27 7.64 2.60
N VAL A 271 -16.05 6.89 1.52
CA VAL A 271 -16.70 5.60 1.30
C VAL A 271 -16.12 4.53 2.23
N HIS A 272 -16.97 3.87 3.02
CA HIS A 272 -16.60 2.80 3.96
C HIS A 272 -17.22 1.43 3.63
N TYR A 273 -18.29 1.40 2.84
CA TYR A 273 -18.98 0.17 2.44
C TYR A 273 -19.53 0.25 1.01
N LEU A 274 -20.00 -0.86 0.44
CA LEU A 274 -20.35 -0.89 -0.99
C LEU A 274 -21.77 -0.39 -1.25
N TYR A 275 -22.75 -0.93 -0.54
CA TYR A 275 -24.17 -0.67 -0.78
C TYR A 275 -24.82 0.03 0.40
N ALA A 276 -25.93 0.74 0.18
CA ALA A 276 -26.65 1.43 1.25
C ALA A 276 -27.10 0.46 2.35
N GLU A 277 -27.47 -0.76 1.98
CA GLU A 277 -27.88 -1.82 2.92
C GLU A 277 -26.75 -2.30 3.84
N ASP A 278 -25.48 -2.07 3.49
CA ASP A 278 -24.32 -2.46 4.30
C ASP A 278 -24.12 -1.58 5.55
N GLN A 279 -24.94 -0.54 5.75
CA GLN A 279 -24.86 0.36 6.90
C GLN A 279 -24.97 -0.37 8.25
N GLU A 280 -25.87 -1.35 8.36
CA GLU A 280 -26.02 -2.11 9.61
C GLU A 280 -24.85 -3.07 9.88
N PRO A 281 -24.41 -3.91 8.92
CA PRO A 281 -23.16 -4.65 9.02
C PRO A 281 -21.94 -3.79 9.38
N HIS A 282 -21.84 -2.60 8.81
CA HIS A 282 -20.76 -1.65 9.09
C HIS A 282 -20.80 -1.15 10.53
N ARG A 283 -22.00 -0.79 11.02
CA ARG A 283 -22.20 -0.42 12.43
C ARG A 283 -21.77 -1.55 13.38
N VAL A 284 -22.00 -2.81 13.03
CA VAL A 284 -21.50 -3.95 13.80
C VAL A 284 -19.97 -3.99 13.77
N LEU A 285 -19.35 -3.86 12.60
CA LEU A 285 -17.89 -3.91 12.42
C LEU A 285 -17.14 -2.89 13.30
N ILE A 286 -17.57 -1.63 13.29
CA ILE A 286 -16.92 -0.55 14.07
C ILE A 286 -17.07 -0.77 15.58
N ASN A 287 -18.15 -1.44 16.02
CA ASN A 287 -18.34 -1.79 17.43
C ASN A 287 -17.61 -3.07 17.84
N ILE A 288 -17.32 -3.98 16.90
CA ILE A 288 -16.36 -5.08 17.13
C ILE A 288 -14.99 -4.48 17.50
N GLN A 289 -14.53 -3.47 16.73
CA GLN A 289 -13.29 -2.74 17.00
C GLN A 289 -13.32 -2.00 18.34
N ALA A 290 -14.42 -1.29 18.64
CA ALA A 290 -14.57 -0.53 19.87
C ALA A 290 -14.75 -1.41 21.11
N GLY A 291 -15.07 -2.69 20.93
CA GLY A 291 -15.36 -3.62 22.02
C GLY A 291 -16.70 -3.35 22.70
N LYS A 292 -17.66 -2.72 22.00
CA LYS A 292 -18.95 -2.27 22.54
C LYS A 292 -20.11 -3.10 21.98
N LYS A 293 -21.23 -3.13 22.69
CA LYS A 293 -22.50 -3.68 22.20
C LYS A 293 -23.29 -2.57 21.53
N LEU A 294 -24.17 -2.93 20.59
CA LEU A 294 -25.09 -1.97 19.97
C LEU A 294 -26.10 -1.38 20.96
N SER A 295 -26.36 -2.08 22.07
CA SER A 295 -27.22 -1.59 23.16
C SER A 295 -26.56 -0.54 24.05
N ASP A 296 -25.23 -0.34 23.93
CA ASP A 296 -24.51 0.57 24.81
C ASP A 296 -24.81 2.03 24.40
N PRO A 297 -25.07 2.95 25.34
CA PRO A 297 -25.41 4.34 25.02
C PRO A 297 -24.32 5.11 24.26
N ASP A 298 -23.07 4.65 24.36
CA ASP A 298 -21.90 5.22 23.72
C ASP A 298 -21.35 4.33 22.58
N ALA A 299 -22.18 3.43 22.04
CA ALA A 299 -21.88 2.67 20.83
C ALA A 299 -21.50 3.60 19.67
N ARG A 300 -20.51 3.19 18.88
CA ARG A 300 -20.10 3.97 17.71
C ARG A 300 -21.14 3.83 16.60
N SER A 301 -21.48 4.92 15.95
CA SER A 301 -22.26 4.94 14.73
C SER A 301 -21.77 6.08 13.84
N PHE A 302 -21.90 5.89 12.54
CA PHE A 302 -21.83 6.99 11.60
C PHE A 302 -23.23 7.61 11.55
N ASP A 303 -23.31 8.92 11.72
CA ASP A 303 -24.58 9.65 11.58
C ASP A 303 -24.82 9.95 10.10
N GLY A 304 -26.09 9.94 9.69
CA GLY A 304 -26.49 10.23 8.31
C GLY A 304 -26.44 9.02 7.38
N ASP A 305 -26.50 9.30 6.08
CA ASP A 305 -26.46 8.30 5.01
C ASP A 305 -25.31 8.54 4.02
N GLY A 306 -25.06 7.57 3.12
CA GLY A 306 -24.17 7.81 2.00
C GLY A 306 -22.68 7.66 2.24
N TYR A 307 -22.26 6.85 3.22
CA TYR A 307 -20.90 6.33 3.29
C TYR A 307 -20.71 5.05 2.45
N HIS A 308 -21.72 4.70 1.64
CA HIS A 308 -21.60 3.64 0.64
C HIS A 308 -20.99 4.16 -0.67
N PHE A 309 -20.72 3.27 -1.61
CA PHE A 309 -20.17 3.62 -2.92
C PHE A 309 -21.25 4.27 -3.81
N LEU A 310 -21.43 5.59 -3.63
CA LEU A 310 -22.44 6.38 -4.32
C LEU A 310 -22.22 6.41 -5.83
N THR A 311 -23.32 6.48 -6.58
CA THR A 311 -23.31 6.73 -8.02
C THR A 311 -23.06 8.21 -8.34
N GLU A 312 -22.75 8.49 -9.62
CA GLU A 312 -22.61 9.87 -10.09
C GLU A 312 -23.90 10.66 -9.90
N GLU A 313 -25.06 10.05 -10.16
CA GLU A 313 -26.37 10.71 -10.02
C GLU A 313 -26.66 11.09 -8.57
N GLU A 314 -26.32 10.21 -7.62
CA GLU A 314 -26.49 10.47 -6.19
C GLU A 314 -25.57 11.62 -5.73
N MET A 315 -24.31 11.61 -6.19
CA MET A 315 -23.36 12.69 -5.92
C MET A 315 -23.80 14.02 -6.56
N ALA A 316 -24.30 13.98 -7.80
CA ALA A 316 -24.85 15.14 -8.51
C ALA A 316 -26.10 15.71 -7.81
N ALA A 317 -26.94 14.84 -7.23
CA ALA A 317 -28.10 15.28 -6.47
C ALA A 317 -27.70 16.02 -5.20
N ARG A 318 -26.67 15.53 -4.48
CA ARG A 318 -26.18 16.14 -3.22
C ARG A 318 -25.44 17.46 -3.46
N PHE A 319 -24.61 17.53 -4.50
CA PHE A 319 -23.81 18.72 -4.82
C PHE A 319 -24.40 19.56 -5.95
N ARG A 320 -25.73 19.58 -6.09
CA ARG A 320 -26.43 20.31 -7.16
C ARG A 320 -26.11 21.81 -7.18
N GLU A 321 -25.88 22.40 -6.01
CA GLU A 321 -25.53 23.82 -5.86
C GLU A 321 -24.04 24.10 -6.15
N VAL A 322 -23.20 23.06 -6.19
CA VAL A 322 -21.74 23.16 -6.34
C VAL A 322 -21.22 22.13 -7.36
N PRO A 323 -21.72 22.12 -8.61
CA PRO A 323 -21.32 21.13 -9.61
C PRO A 323 -19.81 21.16 -9.93
N GLN A 324 -19.15 22.31 -9.73
CA GLN A 324 -17.70 22.46 -9.88
C GLN A 324 -16.90 21.55 -8.93
N ALA A 325 -17.43 21.22 -7.75
CA ALA A 325 -16.76 20.34 -6.80
C ALA A 325 -16.69 18.89 -7.30
N LEU A 326 -17.72 18.45 -8.05
CA LEU A 326 -17.73 17.16 -8.72
C LEU A 326 -16.75 17.15 -9.90
N ALA A 327 -16.77 18.19 -10.75
CA ALA A 327 -15.83 18.31 -11.86
C ALA A 327 -14.36 18.33 -11.40
N ALA A 328 -14.09 18.92 -10.22
CA ALA A 328 -12.77 18.93 -9.62
C ALA A 328 -12.24 17.53 -9.31
N THR A 329 -13.10 16.54 -9.01
CA THR A 329 -12.66 15.17 -8.73
C THR A 329 -11.92 14.55 -9.90
N ARG A 330 -12.46 14.76 -11.10
CA ARG A 330 -11.86 14.31 -12.35
C ARG A 330 -10.58 15.09 -12.66
N ALA A 331 -10.55 16.40 -12.42
CA ALA A 331 -9.34 17.20 -12.61
C ALA A 331 -8.20 16.71 -11.69
N VAL A 332 -8.50 16.35 -10.44
CA VAL A 332 -7.52 15.72 -9.53
C VAL A 332 -7.06 14.37 -10.07
N ALA A 333 -7.98 13.51 -10.53
CA ALA A 333 -7.64 12.22 -11.12
C ALA A 333 -6.73 12.35 -12.36
N GLU A 334 -6.97 13.35 -13.21
CA GLU A 334 -6.16 13.66 -14.39
C GLU A 334 -4.73 14.07 -13.99
N ARG A 335 -4.56 14.81 -12.89
CA ARG A 335 -3.25 15.23 -12.35
C ARG A 335 -2.41 14.10 -11.76
N CYS A 336 -2.99 12.93 -11.47
CA CYS A 336 -2.28 11.81 -10.87
C CYS A 336 -1.83 10.81 -11.94
N GLU A 337 -0.55 10.77 -12.26
CA GLU A 337 0.08 9.85 -13.20
C GLU A 337 1.18 9.04 -12.50
N LEU A 338 0.77 7.89 -11.94
CA LEU A 338 1.67 6.97 -11.26
C LEU A 338 1.70 5.60 -11.94
N GLU A 339 2.89 5.21 -12.38
CA GLU A 339 3.18 3.86 -12.85
C GLU A 339 4.04 3.09 -11.86
N LEU A 340 3.58 1.91 -11.44
CA LEU A 340 4.33 1.02 -10.57
C LEU A 340 5.03 -0.06 -11.41
N ASP A 341 6.36 -0.10 -11.30
CA ASP A 341 7.18 -1.17 -11.87
C ASP A 341 7.14 -2.40 -10.94
N LEU A 342 6.15 -3.27 -11.17
CA LEU A 342 5.97 -4.52 -10.41
C LEU A 342 6.69 -5.72 -11.04
N GLY A 343 7.34 -5.53 -12.20
CA GLY A 343 8.01 -6.60 -12.95
C GLY A 343 9.52 -6.65 -12.72
N ARG A 344 10.12 -5.55 -12.26
CA ARG A 344 11.56 -5.48 -12.02
C ARG A 344 11.97 -6.24 -10.77
N ARG A 345 13.06 -7.00 -10.91
CA ARG A 345 13.75 -7.69 -9.81
C ARG A 345 14.67 -6.72 -9.09
N LEU A 346 14.58 -6.68 -7.77
CA LEU A 346 15.43 -5.88 -6.90
C LEU A 346 16.18 -6.83 -5.97
N LEU A 347 17.38 -7.24 -6.38
CA LEU A 347 18.27 -8.07 -5.55
C LEU A 347 19.20 -7.16 -4.73
N PRO A 348 19.43 -7.46 -3.43
CA PRO A 348 20.44 -6.75 -2.66
C PRO A 348 21.84 -6.94 -3.26
N ARG A 349 22.71 -5.96 -3.06
CA ARG A 349 24.11 -6.08 -3.43
C ARG A 349 24.82 -7.04 -2.45
N TYR A 350 25.46 -8.08 -2.96
CA TYR A 350 26.32 -8.95 -2.16
C TYR A 350 27.63 -8.22 -1.79
N PRO A 351 28.05 -8.20 -0.52
CA PRO A 351 29.24 -7.49 -0.06
C PRO A 351 30.55 -8.28 -0.34
N GLY A 352 30.68 -8.83 -1.54
CA GLY A 352 31.86 -9.56 -2.01
C GLY A 352 32.94 -8.64 -2.58
N VAL A 353 34.18 -9.13 -2.61
CA VAL A 353 35.32 -8.44 -3.25
C VAL A 353 35.37 -8.73 -4.75
N LEU A 354 34.94 -9.93 -5.14
CA LEU A 354 34.91 -10.39 -6.52
C LEU A 354 33.54 -10.12 -7.16
N PRO A 355 33.47 -10.13 -8.51
CA PRO A 355 32.19 -10.17 -9.19
C PRO A 355 31.34 -11.36 -8.73
N PRO A 356 30.02 -11.20 -8.51
CA PRO A 356 29.17 -12.26 -7.95
C PRO A 356 29.24 -13.60 -8.70
N ASN A 357 29.33 -13.57 -10.04
CA ASN A 357 29.42 -14.80 -10.84
C ASN A 357 30.75 -15.54 -10.62
N GLU A 358 31.86 -14.81 -10.54
CA GLU A 358 33.18 -15.38 -10.28
C GLU A 358 33.27 -15.93 -8.86
N GLU A 359 32.76 -15.18 -7.89
CA GLU A 359 32.75 -15.60 -6.49
C GLU A 359 31.89 -16.85 -6.29
N LEU A 360 30.70 -16.89 -6.90
CA LEU A 360 29.83 -18.05 -6.86
C LEU A 360 30.52 -19.29 -7.44
N ALA A 361 31.12 -19.16 -8.63
CA ALA A 361 31.83 -20.26 -9.27
C ALA A 361 32.98 -20.78 -8.39
N GLN A 362 33.81 -19.88 -7.85
CA GLN A 362 34.92 -20.25 -6.97
C GLN A 362 34.44 -21.01 -5.71
N GLN A 363 33.40 -20.49 -5.05
CA GLN A 363 32.83 -21.14 -3.86
C GLN A 363 32.18 -22.50 -4.19
N ALA A 364 31.49 -22.60 -5.32
CA ALA A 364 30.82 -23.82 -5.77
C ALA A 364 31.82 -24.93 -6.11
N TRP A 365 32.86 -24.64 -6.91
CA TRP A 365 33.91 -25.61 -7.23
C TRP A 365 34.67 -26.07 -5.99
N ALA A 366 35.02 -25.14 -5.09
CA ALA A 366 35.66 -25.50 -3.83
C ALA A 366 34.73 -26.34 -2.93
N GLY A 367 33.42 -26.05 -2.93
CA GLY A 367 32.41 -26.83 -2.22
C GLY A 367 32.26 -28.26 -2.77
N ALA A 368 32.27 -28.40 -4.11
CA ALA A 368 32.21 -29.68 -4.78
C ALA A 368 33.41 -30.56 -4.39
N ARG A 369 34.63 -30.01 -4.45
CA ARG A 369 35.86 -30.74 -4.07
C ARG A 369 35.83 -31.19 -2.61
N ARG A 370 35.29 -30.37 -1.70
CA ARG A 370 35.14 -30.76 -0.28
C ARG A 370 34.13 -31.90 -0.06
N ARG A 371 33.07 -31.99 -0.86
CA ARG A 371 32.00 -32.98 -0.66
C ARG A 371 32.21 -34.27 -1.44
N PHE A 372 32.74 -34.19 -2.67
CA PHE A 372 32.88 -35.32 -3.60
C PHE A 372 34.34 -35.77 -3.80
N GLY A 373 35.32 -35.02 -3.28
CA GLY A 373 36.75 -35.32 -3.42
C GLY A 373 37.42 -34.58 -4.58
N ASP A 374 38.73 -34.81 -4.71
CA ASP A 374 39.57 -34.32 -5.81
C ASP A 374 40.42 -35.51 -6.32
N PRO A 375 40.21 -36.01 -7.55
CA PRO A 375 39.40 -35.45 -8.64
C PRO A 375 37.88 -35.60 -8.45
N LEU A 376 37.11 -34.70 -9.07
CA LEU A 376 35.66 -34.74 -9.06
C LEU A 376 35.12 -35.86 -9.98
N PRO A 377 34.00 -36.51 -9.63
CA PRO A 377 33.30 -37.40 -10.56
C PRO A 377 32.82 -36.63 -11.81
N PRO A 378 32.91 -37.20 -13.02
CA PRO A 378 32.51 -36.51 -14.26
C PRO A 378 31.07 -35.99 -14.24
N GLU A 379 30.13 -36.78 -13.68
CA GLU A 379 28.72 -36.39 -13.55
C GLU A 379 28.52 -35.14 -12.67
N VAL A 380 29.32 -34.99 -11.61
CA VAL A 380 29.29 -33.82 -10.71
C VAL A 380 29.84 -32.59 -11.44
N GLU A 381 30.94 -32.76 -12.18
CA GLU A 381 31.58 -31.68 -12.93
C GLU A 381 30.67 -31.14 -14.04
N GLU A 382 30.07 -32.03 -14.84
CA GLU A 382 29.13 -31.67 -15.90
C GLU A 382 27.89 -30.95 -15.36
N ARG A 383 27.27 -31.51 -14.31
CA ARG A 383 26.07 -30.91 -13.71
C ARG A 383 26.37 -29.55 -13.07
N LEU A 384 27.51 -29.40 -12.39
CA LEU A 384 27.86 -28.15 -11.73
C LEU A 384 28.17 -27.05 -12.74
N ALA A 385 28.89 -27.37 -13.82
CA ALA A 385 29.17 -26.44 -14.90
C ALA A 385 27.87 -25.95 -15.58
N TYR A 386 26.94 -26.85 -15.86
CA TYR A 386 25.63 -26.50 -16.41
C TYR A 386 24.83 -25.58 -15.48
N GLU A 387 24.68 -25.93 -14.19
CA GLU A 387 23.92 -25.10 -13.25
C GLU A 387 24.52 -23.69 -13.09
N LEU A 388 25.85 -23.58 -12.99
CA LEU A 388 26.54 -22.28 -12.88
C LEU A 388 26.33 -21.41 -14.12
N ASP A 389 26.33 -21.99 -15.31
CA ASP A 389 26.03 -21.28 -16.56
C ASP A 389 24.59 -20.73 -16.57
N VAL A 390 23.60 -21.55 -16.20
CA VAL A 390 22.20 -21.09 -16.14
C VAL A 390 22.03 -19.97 -15.09
N ILE A 391 22.62 -20.10 -13.91
CA ILE A 391 22.55 -19.08 -12.84
C ILE A 391 23.17 -17.76 -13.29
N THR A 392 24.29 -17.83 -14.01
CA THR A 392 25.00 -16.67 -14.57
C THR A 392 24.15 -15.97 -15.63
N ARG A 393 23.55 -16.73 -16.56
CA ARG A 393 22.67 -16.19 -17.61
C ARG A 393 21.41 -15.51 -17.04
N MET A 394 20.90 -16.00 -15.91
CA MET A 394 19.70 -15.46 -15.25
C MET A 394 19.99 -14.33 -14.25
N ASP A 395 21.26 -13.95 -14.06
CA ASP A 395 21.73 -12.94 -13.09
C ASP A 395 21.29 -13.23 -11.65
N LEU A 396 21.41 -14.49 -11.22
CA LEU A 396 20.99 -14.95 -9.90
C LEU A 396 22.15 -15.24 -8.95
N ALA A 397 23.39 -15.02 -9.36
CA ALA A 397 24.55 -15.28 -8.50
C ALA A 397 24.52 -14.51 -7.16
N PRO A 398 24.13 -13.22 -7.09
CA PRO A 398 23.99 -12.53 -5.82
C PRO A 398 22.99 -13.22 -4.89
N TYR A 399 21.89 -13.75 -5.43
CA TYR A 399 20.87 -14.44 -4.65
C TYR A 399 21.40 -15.72 -3.99
N PHE A 400 22.11 -16.56 -4.76
CA PHE A 400 22.75 -17.77 -4.22
C PHE A 400 23.79 -17.44 -3.14
N LEU A 401 24.62 -16.41 -3.37
CA LEU A 401 25.65 -15.98 -2.42
C LEU A 401 25.06 -15.46 -1.11
N ILE A 402 23.99 -14.65 -1.18
CA ILE A 402 23.29 -14.14 0.01
C ILE A 402 22.73 -15.31 0.83
N VAL A 403 22.06 -16.26 0.17
CA VAL A 403 21.47 -17.43 0.84
C VAL A 403 22.54 -18.33 1.47
N ALA A 404 23.62 -18.61 0.73
CA ALA A 404 24.75 -19.37 1.25
C ALA A 404 25.40 -18.69 2.46
N ASP A 405 25.50 -17.36 2.45
CA ASP A 405 26.13 -16.59 3.51
C ASP A 405 25.37 -16.67 4.84
N PHE A 406 24.06 -16.38 4.86
CA PHE A 406 23.29 -16.43 6.11
C PHE A 406 23.05 -17.88 6.59
N VAL A 407 22.93 -18.86 5.68
CA VAL A 407 22.89 -20.29 6.06
C VAL A 407 24.22 -20.72 6.66
N GLY A 408 25.34 -20.31 6.06
CA GLY A 408 26.68 -20.57 6.57
C GLY A 408 26.89 -19.95 7.95
N TYR A 409 26.42 -18.72 8.16
CA TYR A 409 26.43 -18.07 9.48
C TYR A 409 25.64 -18.89 10.52
N ALA A 410 24.40 -19.29 10.19
CA ALA A 410 23.58 -20.08 11.10
C ALA A 410 24.28 -21.38 11.51
N ARG A 411 24.88 -22.11 10.55
CA ARG A 411 25.61 -23.35 10.83
C ARG A 411 26.84 -23.13 11.71
N ARG A 412 27.67 -22.10 11.43
CA ARG A 412 28.86 -21.78 12.26
C ARG A 412 28.50 -21.43 13.70
N ASN A 413 27.35 -20.77 13.90
CA ASN A 413 26.84 -20.41 15.23
C ASN A 413 25.95 -21.48 15.87
N ARG A 414 25.98 -22.72 15.35
CA ARG A 414 25.21 -23.87 15.88
C ARG A 414 23.70 -23.64 15.91
N ILE A 415 23.17 -22.81 15.00
CA ILE A 415 21.74 -22.62 14.79
C ILE A 415 21.27 -23.70 13.81
N PRO A 416 20.35 -24.61 14.21
CA PRO A 416 19.87 -25.65 13.31
C PRO A 416 19.15 -25.05 12.10
N VAL A 417 19.56 -25.47 10.91
CA VAL A 417 18.96 -25.14 9.62
C VAL A 417 18.38 -26.42 9.03
N GLY A 418 17.18 -26.35 8.47
CA GLY A 418 16.55 -27.48 7.79
C GLY A 418 17.39 -28.04 6.64
N PRO A 419 17.09 -29.26 6.15
CA PRO A 419 17.81 -29.89 5.05
C PRO A 419 17.57 -29.21 3.68
N GLY A 420 16.62 -28.27 3.60
CA GLY A 420 16.09 -27.66 2.39
C GLY A 420 14.68 -28.18 2.08
N ARG A 421 13.78 -27.29 1.66
CA ARG A 421 12.40 -27.64 1.25
C ARG A 421 12.16 -27.33 -0.23
N GLY A 422 11.10 -27.91 -0.77
CA GLY A 422 10.63 -27.59 -2.11
C GLY A 422 11.59 -28.01 -3.22
N SER A 423 11.60 -27.24 -4.31
CA SER A 423 12.44 -27.52 -5.47
C SER A 423 13.92 -27.19 -5.25
N ALA A 424 14.27 -26.41 -4.22
CA ALA A 424 15.64 -26.02 -3.89
C ALA A 424 16.61 -27.20 -3.73
N ALA A 425 16.11 -28.34 -3.24
CA ALA A 425 16.91 -29.56 -3.09
C ALA A 425 17.42 -30.15 -4.41
N GLY A 426 16.87 -29.74 -5.56
CA GLY A 426 17.29 -30.21 -6.89
C GLY A 426 18.54 -29.53 -7.46
N SER A 427 19.07 -28.49 -6.80
CA SER A 427 20.29 -27.79 -7.25
C SER A 427 21.54 -28.36 -6.59
N LEU A 428 22.48 -28.82 -7.42
CA LEU A 428 23.82 -29.21 -7.00
C LEU A 428 24.61 -28.01 -6.47
N VAL A 429 24.46 -26.82 -7.07
CA VAL A 429 25.07 -25.58 -6.58
C VAL A 429 24.62 -25.28 -5.15
N ALA A 430 23.33 -25.41 -4.86
CA ALA A 430 22.79 -25.20 -3.52
C ALA A 430 23.36 -26.22 -2.50
N TYR A 431 23.55 -27.47 -2.91
CA TYR A 431 24.11 -28.53 -2.09
C TYR A 431 25.59 -28.27 -1.75
N VAL A 432 26.43 -27.95 -2.75
CA VAL A 432 27.87 -27.74 -2.55
C VAL A 432 28.18 -26.48 -1.74
N LEU A 433 27.34 -25.45 -1.85
CA LEU A 433 27.40 -24.25 -1.00
C LEU A 433 26.87 -24.47 0.42
N GLY A 434 26.21 -25.60 0.69
CA GLY A 434 25.67 -25.93 2.01
C GLY A 434 24.34 -25.26 2.35
N ILE A 435 23.66 -24.71 1.34
CA ILE A 435 22.29 -24.23 1.42
C ILE A 435 21.38 -25.43 1.72
N THR A 436 21.46 -26.47 0.89
CA THR A 436 20.75 -27.74 1.08
C THR A 436 21.70 -28.81 1.61
N GLN A 437 21.12 -29.88 2.19
CA GLN A 437 21.88 -31.03 2.71
C GLN A 437 21.54 -32.35 2.02
N VAL A 438 20.67 -32.31 1.01
CA VAL A 438 20.27 -33.47 0.22
C VAL A 438 21.11 -33.49 -1.05
N ASP A 439 21.78 -34.61 -1.31
CA ASP A 439 22.54 -34.82 -2.54
C ASP A 439 21.57 -35.04 -3.73
N PRO A 440 21.46 -34.10 -4.68
CA PRO A 440 20.48 -34.20 -5.75
C PRO A 440 20.79 -35.34 -6.73
N LEU A 441 22.06 -35.68 -6.94
CA LEU A 441 22.45 -36.73 -7.88
C LEU A 441 22.06 -38.11 -7.33
N ARG A 442 22.31 -38.33 -6.04
CA ARG A 442 21.95 -39.58 -5.36
C ARG A 442 20.44 -39.88 -5.40
N PHE A 443 19.59 -38.86 -5.34
CA PHE A 443 18.13 -39.00 -5.31
C PHE A 443 17.44 -38.67 -6.64
N GLY A 444 18.19 -38.43 -7.72
CA GLY A 444 17.64 -38.12 -9.04
C GLY A 444 16.81 -36.83 -9.07
N LEU A 445 17.20 -35.81 -8.29
CA LEU A 445 16.49 -34.54 -8.23
C LEU A 445 16.89 -33.62 -9.39
N LEU A 446 15.88 -33.03 -10.04
CA LEU A 446 16.04 -32.23 -11.24
C LEU A 446 16.23 -30.74 -10.91
N PHE A 447 17.24 -30.11 -11.53
CA PHE A 447 17.53 -28.69 -11.38
C PHE A 447 16.48 -27.83 -12.08
N GLU A 448 15.96 -28.29 -13.21
CA GLU A 448 14.97 -27.60 -14.04
C GLU A 448 13.64 -27.37 -13.30
N ARG A 449 13.37 -28.21 -12.29
CA ARG A 449 12.23 -28.03 -11.39
C ARG A 449 12.42 -26.86 -10.43
N PHE A 450 13.68 -26.54 -10.10
CA PHE A 450 14.04 -25.39 -9.28
C PHE A 450 14.15 -24.13 -10.10
N LEU A 451 14.99 -24.18 -11.15
CA LEU A 451 15.31 -23.07 -12.01
C LEU A 451 15.12 -23.52 -13.45
N ASN A 452 14.02 -23.08 -14.07
CA ASN A 452 13.76 -23.38 -15.47
C ASN A 452 14.35 -22.26 -16.35
N PRO A 453 15.29 -22.54 -17.26
CA PRO A 453 15.86 -21.53 -18.15
C PRO A 453 14.83 -20.88 -19.07
N ASP A 454 13.76 -21.59 -19.42
CA ASP A 454 12.69 -21.10 -20.31
C ASP A 454 11.64 -20.25 -19.58
N ARG A 455 11.71 -20.19 -18.24
CA ARG A 455 10.78 -19.42 -17.41
C ARG A 455 11.52 -18.50 -16.44
N VAL A 456 11.37 -17.20 -16.65
CA VAL A 456 12.01 -16.13 -15.86
C VAL A 456 11.23 -15.90 -14.54
N THR A 457 11.03 -16.93 -13.72
CA THR A 457 10.52 -16.82 -12.34
C THR A 457 11.67 -16.82 -11.34
N LEU A 458 11.56 -16.04 -10.27
CA LEU A 458 12.55 -16.04 -9.20
C LEU A 458 12.43 -17.36 -8.41
N PRO A 459 13.53 -18.12 -8.20
CA PRO A 459 13.48 -19.34 -7.41
C PRO A 459 13.37 -19.00 -5.91
N ASP A 460 12.62 -19.82 -5.15
CA ASP A 460 12.52 -19.70 -3.70
C ASP A 460 13.25 -20.87 -3.02
N PHE A 461 14.14 -20.55 -2.08
CA PHE A 461 14.92 -21.54 -1.34
C PHE A 461 14.19 -22.07 -0.10
N ASP A 462 13.14 -21.39 0.39
CA ASP A 462 12.34 -21.77 1.56
C ASP A 462 13.20 -22.31 2.72
N VAL A 463 14.13 -21.48 3.22
CA VAL A 463 15.09 -21.90 4.24
C VAL A 463 14.45 -21.91 5.64
N ASP A 464 14.38 -23.11 6.22
CA ASP A 464 13.91 -23.30 7.59
C ASP A 464 15.01 -23.03 8.63
N PHE A 465 14.71 -22.18 9.62
CA PHE A 465 15.55 -21.96 10.80
C PHE A 465 14.85 -22.40 12.08
N CYS A 466 15.63 -22.87 13.06
CA CYS A 466 15.11 -23.07 14.41
C CYS A 466 14.61 -21.74 15.00
N ILE A 467 13.40 -21.75 15.56
CA ILE A 467 12.77 -20.54 16.15
C ILE A 467 13.66 -19.82 17.16
N ARG A 468 14.43 -20.57 17.96
CA ARG A 468 15.31 -20.01 19.01
C ARG A 468 16.52 -19.24 18.47
N GLY A 469 16.98 -19.53 17.25
CA GLY A 469 18.12 -18.85 16.62
C GLY A 469 17.74 -17.94 15.46
N ARG A 470 16.44 -17.83 15.14
CA ARG A 470 15.96 -17.03 14.01
C ARG A 470 16.36 -15.56 14.15
N ASP A 471 16.21 -15.00 15.34
CA ASP A 471 16.51 -13.58 15.59
C ASP A 471 18.00 -13.26 15.45
N ASP A 472 18.89 -14.22 15.75
CA ASP A 472 20.34 -14.07 15.55
C ASP A 472 20.70 -13.98 14.07
N VAL A 473 20.03 -14.80 13.24
CA VAL A 473 20.19 -14.76 11.78
C VAL A 473 19.64 -13.44 11.23
N ILE A 474 18.46 -12.99 11.69
CA ILE A 474 17.89 -11.70 11.26
C ILE A 474 18.84 -10.55 11.60
N ARG A 475 19.40 -10.53 12.83
CA ARG A 475 20.37 -9.51 13.24
C ARG A 475 21.63 -9.55 12.38
N TYR A 476 22.17 -10.73 12.10
CA TYR A 476 23.31 -10.89 11.20
C TYR A 476 23.05 -10.31 9.81
N VAL A 477 21.91 -10.65 9.21
CA VAL A 477 21.53 -10.13 7.89
C VAL A 477 21.36 -8.61 7.95
N ALA A 478 20.74 -8.07 9.00
CA ALA A 478 20.56 -6.64 9.17
C ALA A 478 21.89 -5.89 9.32
N ASP A 479 22.85 -6.43 10.08
CA ASP A 479 24.16 -5.82 10.27
C ASP A 479 25.05 -5.94 9.00
N ARG A 480 24.88 -7.00 8.20
CA ARG A 480 25.68 -7.24 7.00
C ARG A 480 25.15 -6.52 5.74
N TYR A 481 23.83 -6.46 5.56
CA TYR A 481 23.20 -5.92 4.35
C TYR A 481 22.55 -4.53 4.55
N GLY A 482 22.55 -4.02 5.79
CA GLY A 482 22.00 -2.72 6.16
C GLY A 482 20.68 -2.85 6.90
N ARG A 483 20.59 -2.20 8.07
CA ARG A 483 19.38 -2.22 8.92
C ARG A 483 18.21 -1.47 8.29
N ASP A 484 18.51 -0.52 7.40
CA ASP A 484 17.57 0.27 6.61
C ASP A 484 17.08 -0.45 5.35
N HIS A 485 17.68 -1.60 4.99
CA HIS A 485 17.27 -2.44 3.85
C HIS A 485 16.57 -3.73 4.27
N LEU A 486 16.26 -3.90 5.57
CA LEU A 486 15.64 -5.10 6.11
C LEU A 486 14.31 -4.78 6.79
N ALA A 487 13.27 -5.53 6.42
CA ALA A 487 11.98 -5.52 7.07
C ALA A 487 11.39 -6.93 7.09
N GLN A 488 10.54 -7.23 8.07
CA GLN A 488 9.74 -8.45 8.07
C GLN A 488 8.50 -8.25 7.21
N ILE A 489 8.05 -9.32 6.56
CA ILE A 489 6.80 -9.31 5.78
C ILE A 489 5.62 -9.42 6.75
N ALA A 490 4.70 -8.46 6.68
CA ALA A 490 3.49 -8.46 7.48
C ALA A 490 2.49 -9.51 6.97
N THR A 491 1.74 -10.10 7.90
CA THR A 491 0.61 -11.00 7.61
C THR A 491 -0.67 -10.35 8.11
N PHE A 492 -1.71 -10.38 7.27
CA PHE A 492 -3.04 -9.87 7.63
C PHE A 492 -3.95 -11.02 7.98
N ASP A 493 -4.28 -11.14 9.27
CA ASP A 493 -5.27 -12.09 9.72
C ASP A 493 -6.67 -11.64 9.31
N ARG A 494 -7.44 -12.58 8.76
CA ARG A 494 -8.84 -12.36 8.40
C ARG A 494 -9.73 -12.96 9.48
N MET A 495 -10.89 -12.35 9.69
CA MET A 495 -11.91 -12.92 10.55
C MET A 495 -12.40 -14.26 9.97
N ALA A 496 -11.99 -15.36 10.60
CA ALA A 496 -12.43 -16.70 10.21
C ALA A 496 -13.94 -16.88 10.48
N ALA A 497 -14.59 -17.77 9.72
CA ALA A 497 -16.04 -17.99 9.79
C ALA A 497 -16.57 -18.23 11.21
N ARG A 498 -15.87 -19.01 12.03
CA ARG A 498 -16.26 -19.25 13.43
C ARG A 498 -16.02 -18.04 14.34
N SER A 499 -14.97 -17.26 14.09
CA SER A 499 -14.67 -16.06 14.91
C SER A 499 -15.71 -14.98 14.64
N VAL A 500 -15.99 -14.70 13.36
CA VAL A 500 -16.92 -13.63 12.98
C VAL A 500 -18.32 -13.87 13.53
N VAL A 501 -18.81 -15.11 13.57
CA VAL A 501 -20.11 -15.44 14.20
C VAL A 501 -20.12 -15.04 15.68
N ARG A 502 -19.05 -15.34 16.42
CA ARG A 502 -18.95 -14.98 17.84
C ARG A 502 -18.79 -13.47 18.04
N ASP A 503 -18.00 -12.81 17.20
CA ASP A 503 -17.75 -11.38 17.28
C ASP A 503 -19.03 -10.57 16.99
N VAL A 504 -19.77 -10.95 15.95
CA VAL A 504 -21.07 -10.35 15.61
C VAL A 504 -22.08 -10.60 16.73
N ALA A 505 -22.22 -11.84 17.18
CA ALA A 505 -23.17 -12.19 18.25
C ALA A 505 -22.89 -11.41 19.55
N ARG A 506 -21.62 -11.21 19.92
CA ARG A 506 -21.22 -10.41 21.07
C ARG A 506 -21.69 -8.97 20.95
N VAL A 507 -21.51 -8.34 19.79
CA VAL A 507 -21.88 -6.94 19.54
C VAL A 507 -23.41 -6.76 19.48
N LEU A 508 -24.13 -7.76 18.97
CA LEU A 508 -25.59 -7.83 19.02
C LEU A 508 -26.15 -8.10 20.43
N GLY A 509 -25.30 -8.41 21.41
CA GLY A 509 -25.72 -8.68 22.79
C GLY A 509 -26.27 -10.09 23.02
N LEU A 510 -26.04 -11.03 22.09
CA LEU A 510 -26.48 -12.42 22.25
C LEU A 510 -25.64 -13.17 23.31
N PRO A 511 -26.22 -14.15 24.03
CA PRO A 511 -25.46 -14.97 24.98
C PRO A 511 -24.33 -15.76 24.30
N TYR A 512 -23.18 -15.83 24.95
CA TYR A 512 -22.00 -16.55 24.42
C TYR A 512 -22.30 -18.01 24.09
N GLU A 513 -23.09 -18.70 24.92
CA GLU A 513 -23.47 -20.09 24.69
C GLU A 513 -24.24 -20.29 23.38
N ARG A 514 -25.15 -19.35 23.06
CA ARG A 514 -25.88 -19.37 21.78
C ARG A 514 -24.92 -19.17 20.62
N ALA A 515 -24.04 -18.17 20.71
CA ALA A 515 -23.05 -17.88 19.69
C ALA A 515 -22.07 -19.04 19.44
N ASP A 516 -21.59 -19.69 20.51
CA ASP A 516 -20.64 -20.79 20.42
C ASP A 516 -21.27 -22.06 19.84
N ARG A 517 -22.56 -22.33 20.13
CA ARG A 517 -23.32 -23.40 19.47
C ARG A 517 -23.38 -23.19 17.96
N ILE A 518 -23.75 -21.99 17.50
CA ILE A 518 -23.79 -21.66 16.06
C ILE A 518 -22.39 -21.79 15.44
N ALA A 519 -21.36 -21.24 16.08
CA ALA A 519 -20.00 -21.27 15.58
C ALA A 519 -19.42 -22.70 15.45
N LYS A 520 -19.82 -23.63 16.33
CA LYS A 520 -19.36 -25.03 16.28
C LYS A 520 -19.97 -25.83 15.12
N LEU A 521 -21.17 -25.48 14.67
CA LEU A 521 -21.82 -26.10 13.52
C LEU A 521 -21.10 -25.82 12.20
N VAL A 522 -20.37 -24.69 12.11
CA VAL A 522 -19.59 -24.34 10.92
C VAL A 522 -18.37 -25.26 10.81
N PRO A 523 -18.18 -26.06 9.74
CA PRO A 523 -17.01 -26.91 9.58
C PRO A 523 -15.69 -26.12 9.52
N PHE A 524 -14.60 -26.72 10.01
CA PHE A 524 -13.29 -26.05 10.00
C PHE A 524 -12.80 -25.80 8.57
N GLY A 525 -12.31 -24.60 8.28
CA GLY A 525 -11.82 -24.19 6.95
C GLY A 525 -12.92 -23.85 5.94
N MET A 526 -14.19 -23.86 6.33
CA MET A 526 -15.32 -23.56 5.44
C MET A 526 -15.78 -22.10 5.58
N THR A 527 -16.25 -21.52 4.47
CA THR A 527 -16.89 -20.19 4.43
C THR A 527 -18.36 -20.27 4.86
N LEU A 528 -18.91 -19.19 5.44
CA LEU A 528 -20.30 -19.17 5.91
C LEU A 528 -21.36 -19.50 4.83
N PRO A 529 -21.30 -18.97 3.59
CA PRO A 529 -22.28 -19.34 2.57
C PRO A 529 -22.32 -20.84 2.27
N ARG A 530 -21.13 -21.45 2.09
CA ARG A 530 -21.02 -22.91 1.90
C ARG A 530 -21.48 -23.70 3.12
N ALA A 531 -21.26 -23.19 4.33
CA ALA A 531 -21.71 -23.85 5.55
C ALA A 531 -23.24 -23.82 5.67
N LEU A 532 -23.90 -22.72 5.30
CA LEU A 532 -25.36 -22.60 5.25
C LEU A 532 -25.99 -23.56 4.22
N GLU A 533 -25.34 -23.75 3.06
CA GLU A 533 -25.82 -24.68 2.03
C GLU A 533 -25.65 -26.16 2.42
N GLN A 534 -24.56 -26.50 3.11
CA GLN A 534 -24.17 -27.90 3.34
C GLN A 534 -24.57 -28.47 4.70
N VAL A 535 -24.87 -27.62 5.69
CA VAL A 535 -25.23 -28.05 7.04
C VAL A 535 -26.73 -27.82 7.26
N PRO A 536 -27.57 -28.87 7.21
CA PRO A 536 -29.03 -28.73 7.36
C PRO A 536 -29.43 -28.00 8.64
N ALA A 537 -28.76 -28.29 9.76
CA ALA A 537 -29.03 -27.62 11.04
C ALA A 537 -28.78 -26.10 11.00
N LEU A 538 -27.78 -25.62 10.26
CA LEU A 538 -27.56 -24.17 10.10
C LEU A 538 -28.62 -23.53 9.22
N LYS A 539 -29.08 -24.26 8.19
CA LYS A 539 -30.14 -23.81 7.30
C LYS A 539 -31.49 -23.73 8.04
N GLU A 540 -31.85 -24.78 8.78
CA GLU A 540 -33.03 -24.81 9.63
C GLU A 540 -33.03 -23.69 10.67
N MET A 541 -31.88 -23.41 11.31
CA MET A 541 -31.74 -22.29 12.25
C MET A 541 -31.79 -20.91 11.59
N ALA A 542 -31.52 -20.79 10.28
CA ALA A 542 -31.59 -19.54 9.55
C ALA A 542 -33.01 -19.29 9.00
N GLU A 543 -33.73 -20.36 8.64
CA GLU A 543 -35.10 -20.31 8.12
C GLU A 543 -36.16 -20.35 9.24
N GLY A 544 -35.84 -20.92 10.41
CA GLY A 544 -36.68 -20.90 11.60
C GLY A 544 -36.51 -19.61 12.38
N GLU A 545 -37.63 -18.93 12.69
CA GLU A 545 -37.69 -17.69 13.47
C GLU A 545 -37.42 -17.90 14.99
N GLU A 546 -36.36 -18.61 15.38
CA GLU A 546 -35.89 -18.71 16.78
C GLU A 546 -34.45 -18.24 16.98
#